data_AF-W4Q7V9-F1
#
_entry.id   AF-W4Q7V9-F1
#
_cell.length_a   1.000
_cell.length_b   1.000
_cell.length_c   1.000
_cell.angle_alpha   90.00
_cell.angle_beta   90.00
_cell.angle_gamma   90.00
#
_symmetry.space_group_name_H-M   'P 1'
#
loop_
_entity.id
_entity.type
_entity.pdbx_description
1 polymer ?
#
loop_
_entity_poly.entity_id
_entity_poly.type
_entity_poly.pdbx_seq_one_letter_code
_entity_poly.pdbx_strand_id
1 'polypeptide(L)'
;MKEILLGILAAMFFAVTFVLNRSMELSGGSWMWSSSLRFLFMLPFFFFIVTFRNNGKEVLAEIKKNPIPWFVWSFFGFVLFYAPLTYAAAYGPGWLIAGTWQLVIVAGTLLAPLFFLQVQTAEGMKRVRQKIPVGALCISLVILFGVDSCKFKMQVRFRFKQFFSGHYRLFLQHLRIL
;
A
#
# COMPACT_ATOMS: atom_id res chain seq x y z
N MET A 1 3.14 24.03 -1.62
CA MET A 1 1.80 23.69 -2.18
C MET A 1 1.87 22.53 -3.18
N LYS A 2 2.92 22.44 -4.01
CA LYS A 2 3.11 21.34 -4.96
C LYS A 2 3.18 19.97 -4.27
N GLU A 3 3.76 19.93 -3.08
CA GLU A 3 3.95 18.76 -2.23
C GLU A 3 2.61 18.19 -1.75
N ILE A 4 1.70 19.08 -1.33
CA ILE A 4 0.34 18.71 -0.89
C ILE A 4 -0.45 18.14 -2.07
N LEU A 5 -0.38 18.78 -3.24
CA LEU A 5 -1.05 18.29 -4.45
C LEU A 5 -0.52 16.90 -4.86
N LEU A 6 0.79 16.71 -4.86
CA LEU A 6 1.41 15.40 -5.13
C LEU A 6 0.97 14.36 -4.10
N GLY A 7 0.86 14.72 -2.82
CA GLY A 7 0.34 13.85 -1.76
C GLY A 7 -1.12 13.44 -2.00
N ILE A 8 -1.98 14.38 -2.37
CA ILE A 8 -3.40 14.12 -2.68
C ILE A 8 -3.51 13.21 -3.92
N LEU A 9 -2.77 13.49 -4.98
CA LEU A 9 -2.74 12.65 -6.18
C LEU A 9 -2.23 11.24 -5.84
N ALA A 10 -1.17 11.12 -5.05
CA ALA A 10 -0.65 9.83 -4.60
C ALA A 10 -1.70 9.05 -3.80
N ALA A 11 -2.41 9.70 -2.87
CA ALA A 11 -3.49 9.08 -2.09
C ALA A 11 -4.66 8.63 -2.98
N MET A 12 -5.02 9.42 -3.99
CA MET A 12 -6.06 9.06 -4.96
C MET A 12 -5.67 7.82 -5.76
N PHE A 13 -4.49 7.80 -6.37
CA PHE A 13 -4.01 6.62 -7.12
C PHE A 13 -3.91 5.40 -6.21
N PHE A 14 -3.43 5.58 -4.99
CA PHE A 14 -3.35 4.51 -3.99
C PHE A 14 -4.74 3.92 -3.70
N ALA A 15 -5.76 4.74 -3.48
CA ALA A 15 -7.14 4.29 -3.26
C ALA A 15 -7.74 3.56 -4.48
N VAL A 16 -7.57 4.12 -5.68
CA VAL A 16 -8.04 3.51 -6.94
C VAL A 16 -7.48 2.09 -7.11
N THR A 17 -6.23 1.87 -6.70
CA THR A 17 -5.63 0.55 -6.85
C THR A 17 -6.30 -0.55 -6.02
N PHE A 18 -6.91 -0.24 -4.86
CA PHE A 18 -7.68 -1.22 -4.11
C PHE A 18 -9.02 -1.54 -4.77
N VAL A 19 -9.65 -0.53 -5.39
CA VAL A 19 -10.90 -0.71 -6.15
C VAL A 19 -10.66 -1.60 -7.37
N LEU A 20 -9.58 -1.35 -8.11
CA LEU A 20 -9.18 -2.18 -9.25
C LEU A 20 -8.82 -3.61 -8.82
N ASN A 21 -8.07 -3.77 -7.73
CA ASN A 21 -7.75 -5.10 -7.19
C ASN A 21 -9.03 -5.89 -6.87
N ARG A 22 -10.03 -5.26 -6.25
CA ARG A 22 -11.30 -5.91 -5.93
C ARG A 22 -12.12 -6.24 -7.18
N SER A 23 -12.11 -5.37 -8.18
CA SER A 23 -12.79 -5.61 -9.46
C SER A 23 -12.22 -6.86 -10.16
N MET A 24 -10.89 -6.98 -10.21
CA MET A 24 -10.21 -8.12 -10.83
C MET A 24 -10.45 -9.45 -10.09
N GLU A 25 -10.48 -9.42 -8.75
CA GLU A 25 -10.82 -10.58 -7.93
C GLU A 25 -12.26 -11.06 -8.17
N LEU A 26 -13.23 -10.13 -8.25
CA LEU A 26 -14.64 -10.44 -8.48
C LEU A 26 -14.90 -11.10 -9.85
N SER A 27 -14.02 -10.87 -10.83
CA SER A 27 -14.05 -11.53 -12.14
C SER A 27 -13.41 -12.93 -12.15
N GLY A 28 -12.93 -13.44 -11.01
CA GLY A 28 -12.28 -14.75 -10.90
C GLY A 28 -10.82 -14.78 -11.38
N GLY A 29 -10.16 -13.62 -11.49
CA GLY A 29 -8.77 -13.53 -11.90
C GLY A 29 -7.81 -14.16 -10.88
N SER A 30 -6.76 -14.83 -11.36
CA SER A 30 -5.69 -15.34 -10.48
C SER A 30 -4.96 -14.19 -9.79
N TRP A 31 -4.69 -14.34 -8.48
CA TRP A 31 -3.95 -13.35 -7.69
C TRP A 31 -2.57 -13.01 -8.28
N MET A 32 -1.89 -13.99 -8.90
CA MET A 32 -0.62 -13.78 -9.61
C MET A 32 -0.80 -12.87 -10.83
N TRP A 33 -1.91 -13.01 -11.54
CA TRP A 33 -2.22 -12.18 -12.71
C TRP A 33 -2.51 -10.74 -12.30
N SER A 34 -3.29 -10.55 -11.24
CA SER A 34 -3.54 -9.22 -10.66
C SER A 34 -2.26 -8.55 -10.16
N SER A 35 -1.34 -9.31 -9.56
CA SER A 35 -0.03 -8.78 -9.12
C SER A 35 0.84 -8.34 -10.29
N SER A 36 0.95 -9.16 -11.33
CA SER A 36 1.77 -8.88 -12.51
C SER A 36 1.25 -7.69 -13.32
N LEU A 37 -0.07 -7.60 -13.52
CA LEU A 37 -0.69 -6.54 -14.31
C LEU A 37 -0.45 -5.15 -13.71
N ARG A 38 -0.43 -5.05 -12.37
CA ARG A 38 -0.19 -3.79 -11.66
C ARG A 38 1.19 -3.20 -11.97
N PHE A 39 2.23 -4.03 -11.97
CA PHE A 39 3.58 -3.58 -12.30
C PHE A 39 3.75 -3.31 -13.76
N LEU A 40 3.14 -4.14 -14.61
CA LEU A 40 3.16 -3.95 -16.05
C LEU A 40 2.50 -2.62 -16.44
N PHE A 41 1.40 -2.23 -15.76
CA PHE A 41 0.78 -0.92 -15.93
C PHE A 41 1.62 0.24 -15.40
N MET A 42 2.39 0.05 -14.33
CA MET A 42 3.23 1.11 -13.75
C MET A 42 4.49 1.40 -14.60
N LEU A 43 5.00 0.38 -15.27
CA LEU A 43 6.22 0.43 -16.11
C LEU A 43 6.20 1.53 -17.19
N PRO A 44 5.15 1.68 -18.03
CA PRO A 44 5.11 2.73 -19.04
C PRO A 44 5.09 4.14 -18.45
N PHE A 45 4.41 4.36 -17.31
CA PHE A 45 4.44 5.66 -16.63
C PHE A 45 5.86 5.98 -16.12
N PHE A 46 6.54 5.01 -15.52
CA PHE A 46 7.93 5.21 -15.10
C PHE A 46 8.86 5.47 -16.28
N PHE A 47 8.69 4.72 -17.37
CA PHE A 47 9.47 4.95 -18.59
C PHE A 47 9.28 6.37 -19.11
N PHE A 48 8.03 6.84 -19.23
CA PHE A 48 7.71 8.18 -19.72
C PHE A 48 8.27 9.28 -18.80
N ILE A 49 8.17 9.12 -17.49
CA ILE A 49 8.71 10.10 -16.53
C ILE A 49 10.24 10.17 -16.62
N VAL A 50 10.92 9.02 -16.74
CA VAL A 50 12.39 8.96 -16.80
C VAL A 50 12.91 9.53 -18.12
N THR A 51 12.24 9.24 -19.24
CA THR A 51 12.62 9.79 -20.55
C THR A 51 12.36 11.30 -20.62
N PHE A 52 11.23 11.78 -20.10
CA PHE A 52 10.92 13.22 -20.05
C PHE A 52 11.93 14.00 -19.19
N ARG A 53 12.51 13.36 -18.17
CA ARG A 53 13.56 13.95 -17.32
C ARG A 53 14.98 13.80 -17.89
N ASN A 54 15.17 13.18 -19.06
CA ASN A 54 16.46 12.87 -19.69
C ASN A 54 17.44 12.01 -18.85
N ASN A 55 17.01 11.47 -17.71
CA ASN A 55 17.87 10.70 -16.81
C ASN A 55 17.94 9.20 -17.15
N GLY A 56 17.37 8.78 -18.28
CA GLY A 56 17.34 7.36 -18.67
C GLY A 56 18.72 6.72 -18.82
N LYS A 57 19.69 7.47 -19.36
CA LYS A 57 21.08 6.99 -19.51
C LYS A 57 21.77 6.82 -18.17
N GLU A 58 21.53 7.72 -17.21
CA GLU A 58 22.09 7.63 -15.86
C GLU A 58 21.52 6.44 -15.09
N VAL A 59 20.22 6.20 -15.18
CA VAL A 59 19.56 5.04 -14.56
C VAL A 59 20.14 3.74 -15.11
N LEU A 60 20.29 3.64 -16.44
CA LEU A 60 20.87 2.45 -17.09
C LEU A 60 22.36 2.26 -16.74
N ALA A 61 23.12 3.35 -16.59
CA ALA A 61 24.51 3.30 -16.17
C ALA A 61 24.64 2.77 -14.73
N GLU A 62 23.78 3.23 -13.81
CA GLU A 62 23.81 2.79 -12.41
C GLU A 62 23.35 1.32 -12.26
N ILE A 63 22.33 0.90 -13.03
CA ILE A 63 21.91 -0.52 -13.08
C ILE A 63 23.06 -1.41 -13.56
N LYS A 64 23.81 -0.98 -14.58
CA LYS A 64 24.98 -1.72 -15.08
C LYS A 64 26.14 -1.73 -14.09
N LYS A 65 26.32 -0.65 -13.34
CA LYS A 65 27.39 -0.51 -12.34
C LYS A 65 27.15 -1.40 -11.12
N ASN A 66 25.90 -1.54 -10.68
CA ASN A 66 25.52 -2.27 -9.47
C ASN A 66 24.32 -3.22 -9.72
N PRO A 67 24.49 -4.29 -10.52
CA PRO A 67 23.39 -5.16 -10.92
C PRO A 67 22.84 -6.00 -9.76
N ILE A 68 23.70 -6.50 -8.87
CA ILE A 68 23.29 -7.35 -7.75
C ILE A 68 22.44 -6.57 -6.74
N PRO A 69 22.88 -5.41 -6.20
CA PRO A 69 22.04 -4.62 -5.31
C PRO A 69 20.72 -4.20 -5.96
N TRP A 70 20.76 -3.80 -7.23
CA TRP A 70 19.55 -3.42 -7.96
C TRP A 70 18.56 -4.58 -8.05
N PHE A 71 19.01 -5.79 -8.38
CA PHE A 71 18.15 -6.97 -8.48
C PHE A 71 17.58 -7.38 -7.11
N VAL A 72 18.42 -7.42 -6.06
CA VAL A 72 17.96 -7.79 -4.71
C VAL A 72 16.90 -6.81 -4.22
N TRP A 73 17.16 -5.50 -4.25
CA TRP A 73 16.19 -4.51 -3.77
C TRP A 73 14.94 -4.43 -4.64
N SER A 74 15.07 -4.66 -5.96
CA SER A 74 13.92 -4.82 -6.85
C SER A 74 13.08 -6.04 -6.48
N PHE A 75 13.70 -7.19 -6.18
CA PHE A 75 12.97 -8.39 -5.76
C PHE A 75 12.19 -8.15 -4.46
N PHE A 76 12.80 -7.51 -3.46
CA PHE A 76 12.10 -7.16 -2.22
C PHE A 76 10.93 -6.18 -2.45
N GLY A 77 11.13 -5.15 -3.28
CA GLY A 77 10.11 -4.13 -3.54
C GLY A 77 8.97 -4.58 -4.46
N PHE A 78 9.27 -5.38 -5.48
CA PHE A 78 8.29 -5.83 -6.48
C PHE A 78 7.65 -7.17 -6.10
N VAL A 79 8.42 -8.14 -5.63
CA VAL A 79 7.91 -9.50 -5.38
C VAL A 79 7.49 -9.65 -3.93
N LEU A 80 8.42 -9.47 -2.99
CA LEU A 80 8.17 -9.78 -1.58
C LEU A 80 7.13 -8.85 -0.94
N PHE A 81 7.09 -7.59 -1.36
CA PHE A 81 6.10 -6.64 -0.84
C PHE A 81 4.70 -6.87 -1.40
N TYR A 82 4.56 -7.17 -2.69
CA TYR A 82 3.25 -7.25 -3.35
C TYR A 82 2.64 -8.65 -3.39
N ALA A 83 3.43 -9.72 -3.37
CA ALA A 83 2.90 -11.08 -3.35
C ALA A 83 2.04 -11.34 -2.09
N PRO A 84 2.47 -11.00 -0.86
CA PRO A 84 1.63 -11.14 0.33
C PRO A 84 0.41 -10.21 0.31
N LEU A 85 0.55 -9.01 -0.26
CA LEU A 85 -0.54 -8.03 -0.34
C LEU A 85 -1.65 -8.52 -1.28
N THR A 86 -1.30 -9.05 -2.45
CA THR A 86 -2.27 -9.58 -3.43
C THR A 86 -2.82 -10.93 -2.98
N TYR A 87 -2.02 -11.75 -2.30
CA TYR A 87 -2.49 -12.94 -1.61
C TYR A 87 -3.56 -12.57 -0.56
N ALA A 88 -3.28 -11.64 0.36
CA ALA A 88 -4.25 -11.18 1.36
C ALA A 88 -5.52 -10.60 0.72
N ALA A 89 -5.40 -9.93 -0.43
CA ALA A 89 -6.53 -9.44 -1.22
C ALA A 89 -7.45 -10.52 -1.78
N ALA A 90 -6.97 -11.74 -1.98
CA ALA A 90 -7.81 -12.85 -2.41
C ALA A 90 -8.66 -13.45 -1.26
N TYR A 91 -8.25 -13.29 0.00
CA TYR A 91 -8.93 -13.91 1.16
C TYR A 91 -9.72 -12.93 2.03
N GLY A 92 -9.51 -11.62 1.87
CA GLY A 92 -10.10 -10.59 2.72
C GLY A 92 -10.79 -9.50 1.91
N PRO A 93 -11.82 -8.84 2.48
CA PRO A 93 -12.45 -7.72 1.81
C PRO A 93 -11.47 -6.54 1.72
N GLY A 94 -11.48 -5.81 0.59
CA GLY A 94 -10.52 -4.73 0.31
C GLY A 94 -10.46 -3.63 1.38
N TRP A 95 -11.57 -3.34 2.08
CA TRP A 95 -11.60 -2.37 3.17
C TRP A 95 -10.78 -2.81 4.40
N LEU A 96 -10.68 -4.12 4.65
CA LEU A 96 -9.89 -4.66 5.77
C LEU A 96 -8.39 -4.49 5.48
N ILE A 97 -7.98 -4.84 4.26
CA ILE A 97 -6.59 -4.78 3.79
C ILE A 97 -6.10 -3.33 3.66
N ALA A 98 -6.93 -2.46 3.09
CA ALA A 98 -6.62 -1.03 2.97
C ALA A 98 -6.41 -0.37 4.33
N GLY A 99 -7.18 -0.80 5.35
CA GLY A 99 -7.01 -0.28 6.68
C GLY A 99 -5.85 -0.91 7.46
N THR A 100 -5.48 -2.18 7.22
CA THR A 100 -4.24 -2.76 7.82
C THR A 100 -2.99 -2.13 7.23
N TRP A 101 -3.06 -1.64 5.99
CA TRP A 101 -1.96 -0.92 5.34
C TRP A 101 -1.49 0.34 6.10
N GLN A 102 -2.37 0.95 6.89
CA GLN A 102 -2.02 2.16 7.65
C GLN A 102 -0.94 1.90 8.71
N LEU A 103 -0.73 0.64 9.09
CA LEU A 103 0.41 0.24 9.94
C LEU A 103 1.76 0.59 9.31
N VAL A 104 1.85 0.72 7.98
CA VAL A 104 3.07 1.13 7.28
C VAL A 104 3.52 2.53 7.70
N ILE A 105 2.59 3.43 8.04
CA ILE A 105 2.93 4.79 8.50
C ILE A 105 3.65 4.72 9.85
N VAL A 106 3.14 3.90 10.77
CA VAL A 106 3.79 3.69 12.08
C VAL A 106 5.11 2.93 11.92
N ALA A 107 5.16 1.88 11.11
CA ALA A 107 6.40 1.15 10.84
C ALA A 107 7.47 2.08 10.23
N GLY A 108 7.10 2.95 9.30
CA GLY A 108 8.01 3.92 8.70
C GLY A 108 8.57 4.92 9.70
N THR A 109 7.74 5.45 10.60
CA THR A 109 8.20 6.38 11.65
C THR A 109 9.09 5.70 12.69
N LEU A 110 8.85 4.41 13.00
CA LEU A 110 9.69 3.60 13.87
C LEU A 110 11.03 3.18 13.23
N LEU A 111 11.07 3.08 11.90
CA LEU A 111 12.30 2.82 11.15
C LEU A 111 13.18 4.07 10.98
N ALA A 112 12.65 5.29 11.18
CA ALA A 112 13.42 6.53 11.15
C ALA A 112 14.78 6.45 11.91
N PRO A 113 14.85 5.98 13.17
CA PRO A 113 16.11 5.85 13.90
C PRO A 113 17.11 4.82 13.34
N LEU A 114 16.70 3.96 12.41
CA LEU A 114 17.61 3.05 11.71
C LEU A 114 18.40 3.79 10.63
N PHE A 115 17.91 4.93 10.15
CA PHE A 115 18.56 5.75 9.14
C PHE A 115 19.49 6.80 9.78
N PHE A 116 20.64 7.00 9.13
CA PHE A 116 21.62 8.03 9.52
C PHE A 116 21.39 9.28 8.68
N LEU A 117 21.17 10.42 9.33
CA LEU A 117 21.23 11.72 8.65
C LEU A 117 22.69 12.20 8.62
N GLN A 118 23.12 12.70 7.48
CA GLN A 118 24.34 13.50 7.40
C GLN A 118 23.95 14.95 7.69
N VAL A 119 24.39 15.46 8.85
CA VAL A 119 24.14 16.86 9.24
C VAL A 119 25.47 17.61 9.10
N GLN A 120 25.50 18.64 8.26
CA GLN A 120 26.64 19.55 8.20
C GLN A 120 26.67 20.36 9.50
N THR A 121 27.69 20.13 10.32
CA THR A 121 27.98 20.93 11.51
C THR A 121 29.22 21.78 11.21
N ALA A 122 29.44 22.87 11.95
CA ALA A 122 30.56 23.81 11.73
C ALA A 122 31.97 23.18 11.75
N GLU A 123 32.12 21.93 12.23
CA GLU A 123 33.38 21.17 12.33
C GLU A 123 33.47 20.00 11.32
N GLY A 124 32.52 19.87 10.38
CA GLY A 124 32.52 18.84 9.33
C GLY A 124 31.25 17.98 9.26
N MET A 125 31.22 17.06 8.28
CA MET A 125 30.10 16.15 8.02
C MET A 125 29.98 15.09 9.13
N LYS A 126 29.02 15.26 10.05
CA LYS A 126 28.79 14.30 11.15
C LYS A 126 27.56 13.43 10.86
N ARG A 127 27.75 12.10 10.90
CA ARG A 127 26.64 11.13 10.79
C ARG A 127 25.91 11.09 12.12
N VAL A 128 24.69 11.62 12.17
CA VAL A 128 23.86 11.62 13.37
C VAL A 128 22.67 10.68 13.12
N ARG A 129 22.43 9.78 14.08
CA ARG A 129 21.28 8.87 14.04
C ARG A 129 20.00 9.69 14.16
N GLN A 130 19.00 9.44 13.30
CA GLN A 130 17.71 10.11 13.46
C GLN A 130 17.09 9.74 14.81
N LYS A 131 16.52 10.73 15.50
CA LYS A 131 15.68 10.47 16.67
C LYS A 131 14.27 10.14 16.17
N ILE A 132 13.53 9.33 16.93
CA ILE A 132 12.13 9.02 16.62
C ILE A 132 11.35 10.34 16.62
N PRO A 133 10.67 10.71 15.52
CA PRO A 133 9.86 11.92 15.47
C PRO A 133 8.57 11.70 16.25
N VAL A 134 8.60 11.97 17.56
CA VAL A 134 7.46 11.73 18.49
C VAL A 134 6.19 12.44 18.01
N GLY A 135 6.30 13.66 17.46
CA GLY A 135 5.15 14.36 16.88
C GLY A 135 4.50 13.63 15.70
N ALA A 136 5.32 13.08 14.79
CA ALA A 136 4.80 12.29 13.67
C ALA A 136 4.21 10.95 14.13
N LEU A 137 4.80 10.34 15.17
CA LEU A 137 4.28 9.12 15.78
C LEU A 137 2.89 9.36 16.41
N CYS A 138 2.71 10.45 17.15
CA CYS A 138 1.40 10.82 17.73
C CYS A 138 0.33 11.00 16.65
N ILE A 139 0.64 11.72 15.57
CA ILE A 139 -0.28 11.92 14.44
C ILE A 139 -0.62 10.56 13.79
N SER A 140 0.38 9.68 13.63
CA SER A 140 0.18 8.34 13.04
C SER A 140 -0.71 7.46 13.91
N LEU A 141 -0.60 7.55 15.23
CA LEU A 141 -1.48 6.84 16.17
C LEU A 141 -2.93 7.34 16.06
N VAL A 142 -3.15 8.66 15.95
CA VAL A 142 -4.49 9.23 15.74
C VAL A 142 -5.11 8.71 14.44
N ILE A 143 -4.32 8.63 13.35
CA ILE A 143 -4.77 8.07 12.07
C ILE A 143 -5.16 6.60 12.23
N LEU A 144 -4.33 5.80 12.92
CA LEU A 144 -4.66 4.38 13.19
C LEU A 144 -5.95 4.24 13.97
N PHE A 145 -6.13 4.99 15.06
CA PHE A 145 -7.37 4.97 15.84
C PHE A 145 -8.61 5.31 14.99
N GLY A 146 -8.51 6.30 14.11
CA GLY A 146 -9.58 6.66 13.19
C GLY A 146 -9.92 5.53 12.22
N VAL A 147 -8.90 4.84 11.69
CA VAL A 147 -9.06 3.73 10.75
C VAL A 147 -9.65 2.51 11.43
N ASP A 148 -9.20 2.16 12.64
CA ASP A 148 -9.77 1.06 13.42
C ASP A 148 -11.23 1.29 13.78
N SER A 149 -11.58 2.53 14.16
CA SER A 149 -12.97 2.92 14.41
C SER A 149 -13.85 2.75 13.16
N CYS A 150 -13.32 3.13 11.98
CA CYS A 150 -14.01 2.97 10.71
C CYS A 150 -14.19 1.49 10.33
N LYS A 151 -13.14 0.68 10.47
CA LYS A 151 -13.20 -0.78 10.27
C LYS A 151 -14.23 -1.44 11.16
N PHE A 152 -14.25 -1.10 12.44
CA PHE A 152 -15.20 -1.65 13.40
C PHE A 152 -16.65 -1.39 12.96
N LYS A 153 -16.94 -0.14 12.55
CA LYS A 153 -18.26 0.23 12.02
C LYS A 153 -18.63 -0.56 10.76
N MET A 154 -17.68 -0.74 9.85
CA MET A 154 -17.85 -1.51 8.61
C MET A 154 -18.12 -3.01 8.91
N GLN A 155 -17.37 -3.59 9.84
CA GLN A 155 -17.50 -4.99 10.26
C GLN A 155 -18.86 -5.26 10.91
N VAL A 156 -19.31 -4.38 11.81
CA VAL A 156 -20.64 -4.47 12.42
C VAL A 156 -21.74 -4.39 11.35
N ARG A 157 -21.65 -3.42 10.43
CA ARG A 157 -22.60 -3.28 9.32
C ARG A 157 -22.66 -4.52 8.42
N PHE A 158 -21.50 -5.12 8.13
CA PHE A 158 -21.40 -6.32 7.31
C PHE A 158 -22.05 -7.52 8.01
N ARG A 159 -21.74 -7.72 9.31
CA ARG A 159 -22.33 -8.80 10.13
C ARG A 159 -23.85 -8.68 10.23
N PHE A 160 -24.38 -7.47 10.44
CA PHE A 160 -25.82 -7.23 10.47
C PHE A 160 -26.50 -7.55 9.14
N LYS A 161 -25.94 -7.14 8.00
CA LYS A 161 -26.48 -7.48 6.67
C LYS A 161 -26.51 -9.00 6.43
N GLN A 162 -25.46 -9.71 6.85
CA GLN A 162 -25.36 -11.16 6.68
C GLN A 162 -26.37 -11.90 7.56
N PHE A 163 -26.58 -11.44 8.80
CA PHE A 163 -27.58 -12.00 9.72
C PHE A 163 -29.01 -11.85 9.19
N PHE A 164 -29.38 -10.66 8.72
CA PHE A 164 -30.71 -10.41 8.14
C PHE A 164 -30.90 -11.11 6.78
N SER A 165 -29.90 -11.11 5.90
CA SER A 165 -29.98 -11.81 4.62
C SER A 165 -30.04 -13.33 4.79
N GLY A 166 -29.36 -13.89 5.80
CA GLY A 166 -29.41 -15.32 6.15
C GLY A 166 -30.79 -15.74 6.65
N HIS A 167 -31.38 -14.99 7.58
CA HIS A 167 -32.75 -15.24 8.06
C HIS A 167 -33.79 -15.13 6.93
N TYR A 168 -33.68 -14.12 6.06
CA TYR A 168 -34.58 -13.96 4.92
C TYR A 168 -34.45 -15.11 3.90
N ARG A 169 -33.22 -15.62 3.67
CA ARG A 169 -32.98 -16.76 2.77
C ARG A 169 -33.55 -18.07 3.32
N LEU A 170 -33.43 -18.31 4.63
CA LEU A 170 -34.03 -19.45 5.32
C LEU A 170 -35.56 -19.38 5.31
N PHE A 171 -36.13 -18.20 5.53
CA PHE A 171 -37.57 -17.98 5.47
C PHE A 171 -38.14 -18.23 4.05
N LEU A 172 -37.45 -17.76 3.01
CA LEU A 172 -37.79 -18.04 1.61
C LEU A 172 -37.63 -19.51 1.21
N GLN A 173 -36.67 -20.23 1.80
CA GLN A 173 -36.52 -21.67 1.60
C GLN A 173 -37.68 -22.46 2.22
N HIS A 174 -38.16 -22.07 3.40
CA HIS A 174 -39.36 -22.67 3.99
C HIS A 174 -40.63 -22.36 3.20
N LEU A 175 -40.77 -21.15 2.64
CA LEU A 175 -41.92 -20.78 1.82
C LEU A 175 -41.96 -21.46 0.44
N ARG A 176 -40.84 -22.02 -0.03
CA ARG A 176 -40.75 -22.79 -1.29
C ARG A 176 -41.04 -24.29 -1.14
N ILE A 177 -41.11 -24.78 0.09
CA ILE A 177 -41.34 -26.20 0.43
C ILE A 177 -42.83 -26.45 0.77
N LEU A 178 -43.60 -25.38 0.99
CA LEU A 178 -45.06 -25.35 1.08
C LEU A 178 -45.67 -25.04 -0.29
#